data_AF-A0A356SD97-F1
#
_entry.id   AF-A0A356SD97-F1
#
_cell.length_a   1.000
_cell.length_b   1.000
_cell.length_c   1.000
_cell.angle_alpha   90.00
_cell.angle_beta   90.00
_cell.angle_gamma   90.00
#
_symmetry.space_group_name_H-M   'P 1'
#
loop_
_entity.id
_entity.type
_entity.pdbx_description
1 polymer ?
#
loop_
_entity_poly.entity_id
_entity_poly.type
_entity_poly.pdbx_seq_one_letter_code
_entity_poly.pdbx_strand_id
1 'polypeptide(L)'
;MATVPSGSSVGAGPRSVIATWLYHHRQAALTSCEKLFAESVASFLTIMVIGIALALPNLGFSLATTLQDQIAKLNAPPQLSILMEPQITFNETAQLRERLMRRPGIAQVELIDRDDALADFTASAGLEALLERLGTNPLPHSLWVYPKANVRDAGLDQLRIDLSALPGVSNVILDSRWLTRLNSFSELMKTTAVVLFFVMAAGVVLTLGNTLRLAIEARREEIIVIKLIGGGDAFARRPFLYTGLLTGCLGGLMAGLLSFAAVMVLKSP
;
A
#
# COMPACT_ATOMS: atom_id res chain seq x y z
N MET A 1 64.55 -19.25 -49.90
CA MET A 1 64.02 -17.99 -49.35
C MET A 1 62.49 -18.02 -49.50
N ALA A 2 61.79 -18.45 -48.44
CA ALA A 2 60.37 -18.25 -48.15
C ALA A 2 60.05 -19.10 -46.91
N THR A 3 60.10 -18.48 -45.74
CA THR A 3 59.83 -19.07 -44.43
C THR A 3 58.34 -19.25 -44.22
N VAL A 4 57.88 -20.48 -43.97
CA VAL A 4 56.55 -20.75 -43.43
C VAL A 4 56.60 -20.58 -41.91
N PRO A 5 55.80 -19.69 -41.30
CA PRO A 5 55.57 -19.70 -39.87
C PRO A 5 54.29 -20.50 -39.61
N SER A 6 54.38 -21.75 -39.16
CA SER A 6 53.20 -22.51 -38.73
C SER A 6 53.23 -22.76 -37.22
N GLY A 7 52.67 -21.80 -36.50
CA GLY A 7 51.65 -22.08 -35.49
C GLY A 7 52.08 -22.80 -34.22
N SER A 8 52.90 -22.14 -33.41
CA SER A 8 52.89 -22.36 -31.96
C SER A 8 51.57 -21.87 -31.36
N SER A 9 50.64 -22.77 -31.05
CA SER A 9 49.68 -22.58 -29.95
C SER A 9 49.09 -23.92 -29.48
N VAL A 10 49.97 -24.89 -29.21
CA VAL A 10 49.63 -26.02 -28.34
C VAL A 10 49.79 -25.52 -26.91
N GLY A 11 48.71 -25.56 -26.13
CA GLY A 11 48.75 -25.37 -24.69
C GLY A 11 48.22 -24.04 -24.18
N ALA A 12 46.93 -23.76 -24.38
CA ALA A 12 46.23 -22.99 -23.34
C ALA A 12 46.18 -23.91 -22.10
N GLY A 13 47.02 -23.62 -21.10
CA GLY A 13 47.06 -24.33 -19.82
C GLY A 13 45.67 -24.41 -19.16
N PRO A 14 45.49 -25.24 -18.11
CA PRO A 14 44.18 -25.49 -17.53
C PRO A 14 43.51 -24.16 -17.18
N ARG A 15 42.42 -23.83 -17.90
CA ARG A 15 41.60 -22.67 -17.57
C ARG A 15 41.27 -22.77 -16.10
N SER A 16 41.44 -21.67 -15.36
CA SER A 16 41.13 -21.66 -13.93
C SER A 16 39.73 -22.21 -13.74
N VAL A 17 39.55 -23.06 -12.72
CA VAL A 17 38.26 -23.72 -12.43
C VAL A 17 37.14 -22.67 -12.37
N ILE A 18 37.47 -21.47 -11.90
CA ILE A 18 36.61 -20.29 -11.84
C ILE A 18 36.23 -19.78 -13.25
N ALA A 19 37.18 -19.65 -14.18
CA ALA A 19 36.89 -19.17 -15.53
C ALA A 19 35.99 -20.15 -16.32
N THR A 20 36.22 -21.45 -16.17
CA THR A 20 35.37 -22.50 -16.78
C THR A 20 33.98 -22.52 -16.15
N TRP A 21 33.90 -22.37 -14.83
CA TRP A 21 32.63 -22.23 -14.10
C TRP A 21 31.83 -21.01 -14.55
N LEU A 22 32.48 -19.85 -14.70
CA LEU A 22 31.87 -18.60 -15.15
C LEU A 22 31.37 -18.71 -16.60
N TYR A 23 32.16 -19.36 -17.48
CA TYR A 23 31.79 -19.61 -18.86
C TYR A 23 30.50 -20.43 -18.97
N HIS A 24 30.38 -21.52 -18.20
CA HIS A 24 29.17 -22.35 -18.20
C HIS A 24 27.93 -21.60 -17.66
N HIS A 25 28.10 -20.71 -16.68
CA HIS A 25 27.00 -19.87 -16.19
C HIS A 25 26.57 -18.81 -17.21
N ARG A 26 27.52 -18.14 -17.87
CA ARG A 26 27.22 -17.19 -18.94
C ARG A 26 26.51 -17.87 -20.10
N GLN A 27 26.96 -19.06 -20.50
CA GLN A 27 26.34 -19.79 -21.60
C GLN A 27 24.92 -20.24 -21.22
N ALA A 28 24.70 -20.72 -19.99
CA ALA A 28 23.36 -21.06 -19.50
C ALA A 28 22.43 -19.83 -19.44
N ALA A 29 22.92 -18.67 -19.02
CA ALA A 29 22.13 -17.45 -19.00
C ALA A 29 21.73 -16.98 -20.41
N LEU A 30 22.66 -17.03 -21.37
CA LEU A 30 22.40 -16.65 -22.76
C LEU A 30 21.39 -17.58 -23.42
N THR A 31 21.55 -18.90 -23.27
CA THR A 31 20.61 -19.88 -23.82
C THR A 31 19.23 -19.80 -23.16
N SER A 32 19.15 -19.51 -21.86
CA SER A 32 17.87 -19.24 -21.18
C SER A 32 17.18 -17.99 -21.72
N CYS A 33 17.94 -16.93 -22.02
CA CYS A 33 17.40 -15.70 -22.60
C CYS A 33 16.86 -15.95 -24.02
N GLU A 34 17.65 -16.63 -24.86
CA GLU A 34 17.27 -17.01 -26.22
C GLU A 34 15.99 -17.88 -26.24
N LYS A 35 15.88 -18.83 -25.29
CA LYS A 35 14.68 -19.64 -25.12
C LYS A 35 13.44 -18.81 -24.76
N LEU A 36 13.60 -17.78 -23.93
CA LEU A 36 12.52 -16.88 -23.53
C LEU A 36 11.93 -16.13 -24.73
N PHE A 37 12.77 -15.79 -25.71
CA PHE A 37 12.36 -15.19 -26.98
C PHE A 37 11.82 -16.21 -28.00
N ALA A 38 12.35 -17.44 -28.01
CA ALA A 38 11.88 -18.50 -28.90
C ALA A 38 10.48 -19.02 -28.52
N GLU A 39 10.21 -19.18 -27.22
CA GLU A 39 8.91 -19.57 -26.67
C GLU A 39 8.14 -18.32 -26.17
N SER A 40 8.01 -17.32 -27.05
CA SER A 40 7.56 -15.96 -26.71
C SER A 40 6.17 -15.89 -26.08
N VAL A 41 5.19 -16.63 -26.61
CA VAL A 41 3.80 -16.60 -26.12
C VAL A 41 3.70 -17.19 -24.71
N ALA A 42 4.26 -18.39 -24.49
CA ALA A 42 4.20 -19.05 -23.19
C ALA A 42 4.98 -18.28 -22.11
N SER A 43 6.14 -17.71 -22.49
CA SER A 43 6.96 -16.88 -21.60
C SER A 43 6.21 -15.58 -21.23
N PHE A 44 5.58 -14.93 -22.20
CA PHE A 44 4.78 -13.72 -21.96
C PHE A 44 3.60 -13.99 -21.02
N LEU A 45 2.83 -15.05 -21.27
CA LEU A 45 1.71 -15.43 -20.40
C LEU A 45 2.18 -15.73 -18.97
N THR A 46 3.30 -16.42 -18.81
CA THR A 46 3.88 -16.72 -17.48
C THR A 46 4.32 -15.43 -16.77
N ILE A 47 5.01 -14.53 -17.48
CA ILE A 47 5.42 -13.22 -16.94
C ILE A 47 4.20 -12.40 -16.55
N MET A 48 3.14 -12.40 -17.35
CA MET A 48 1.91 -11.68 -17.05
C MET A 48 1.20 -12.24 -15.82
N VAL A 49 1.10 -13.56 -15.69
CA VAL A 49 0.52 -14.21 -14.50
C VAL A 49 1.29 -13.82 -13.23
N ILE A 50 2.62 -13.90 -13.26
CA ILE A 50 3.48 -13.48 -12.14
C ILE A 50 3.30 -11.98 -11.86
N GLY A 51 3.29 -11.16 -12.92
CA GLY A 51 3.11 -9.72 -12.85
C GLY A 51 1.80 -9.33 -12.17
N ILE A 52 0.68 -9.91 -12.61
CA ILE A 52 -0.66 -9.65 -12.04
C ILE A 52 -0.74 -10.16 -10.60
N ALA A 53 -0.24 -11.37 -10.33
CA ALA A 53 -0.26 -11.96 -9.00
C ALA A 53 0.47 -11.10 -7.96
N LEU A 54 1.59 -10.49 -8.32
CA LEU A 54 2.35 -9.61 -7.44
C LEU A 54 1.84 -8.15 -7.46
N ALA A 55 1.30 -7.68 -8.59
CA ALA A 55 0.74 -6.33 -8.68
C ALA A 55 -0.50 -6.16 -7.82
N LEU A 56 -1.42 -7.13 -7.79
CA LEU A 56 -2.69 -7.01 -7.08
C LEU A 56 -2.55 -6.66 -5.58
N PRO A 57 -1.79 -7.41 -4.76
CA PRO A 57 -1.58 -7.05 -3.36
C PRO A 57 -0.79 -5.74 -3.21
N ASN A 58 0.16 -5.46 -4.10
CA ASN A 58 0.93 -4.21 -4.08
C ASN A 58 0.03 -2.98 -4.35
N LEU A 59 -0.91 -3.09 -5.28
CA LEU A 59 -1.92 -2.08 -5.56
C LEU A 59 -2.82 -1.82 -4.34
N GLY A 60 -3.30 -2.88 -3.70
CA GLY A 60 -4.11 -2.77 -2.47
C GLY A 60 -3.35 -2.05 -1.36
N PHE A 61 -2.07 -2.38 -1.18
CA PHE A 61 -1.21 -1.71 -0.20
C PHE A 61 -0.95 -0.23 -0.55
N SER A 62 -0.66 0.07 -1.82
CA SER A 62 -0.45 1.44 -2.30
C SER A 62 -1.70 2.30 -2.18
N LEU A 63 -2.89 1.72 -2.42
CA LEU A 63 -4.15 2.44 -2.26
C LEU A 63 -4.40 2.78 -0.79
N ALA A 64 -4.22 1.81 0.11
CA ALA A 64 -4.42 2.00 1.54
C ALA A 64 -3.45 3.03 2.15
N THR A 65 -2.22 3.12 1.64
CA THR A 65 -1.25 4.16 2.05
C THR A 65 -1.60 5.53 1.46
N THR A 66 -1.98 5.60 0.18
CA THR A 66 -2.38 6.86 -0.46
C THR A 66 -3.61 7.47 0.20
N LEU A 67 -4.61 6.65 0.55
CA LEU A 67 -5.79 7.11 1.28
C LEU A 67 -5.41 7.71 2.64
N GLN A 68 -4.55 7.04 3.40
CA GLN A 68 -4.10 7.53 4.71
C GLN A 68 -3.32 8.85 4.57
N ASP A 69 -2.46 8.98 3.57
CA ASP A 69 -1.73 10.23 3.30
C ASP A 69 -2.65 11.38 2.90
N GLN A 70 -3.70 11.10 2.10
CA GLN A 70 -4.69 12.13 1.75
C GLN A 70 -5.51 12.56 2.97
N ILE A 71 -5.94 11.60 3.80
CA ILE A 71 -6.65 11.88 5.05
C ILE A 71 -5.77 12.72 6.00
N ALA A 72 -4.48 12.39 6.11
CA ALA A 72 -3.55 13.15 6.95
C ALA A 72 -3.26 14.57 6.45
N LYS A 73 -3.41 14.82 5.13
CA LYS A 73 -3.26 16.16 4.52
C LYS A 73 -4.51 17.01 4.62
N LEU A 74 -5.69 16.40 4.75
CA LEU A 74 -6.87 17.12 5.18
C LEU A 74 -6.58 17.60 6.60
N ASN A 75 -6.28 18.89 6.76
CA ASN A 75 -6.11 19.56 8.05
C ASN A 75 -7.45 19.60 8.81
N ALA A 76 -8.02 18.44 9.10
CA ALA A 76 -9.15 18.26 9.97
C ALA A 76 -8.59 17.76 11.30
N PRO A 77 -8.00 18.65 12.13
CA PRO A 77 -7.61 18.27 13.48
C PRO A 77 -8.83 17.68 14.18
N PRO A 78 -8.63 16.65 15.02
CA PRO A 78 -9.75 16.02 15.71
C PRO A 78 -10.54 17.08 16.48
N GLN A 79 -11.82 17.24 16.17
CA GLN A 79 -12.67 18.28 16.75
C GLN A 79 -13.67 17.66 17.73
N LEU A 80 -13.83 18.28 18.90
CA LEU A 80 -14.89 17.98 19.84
C LEU A 80 -15.93 19.09 19.79
N SER A 81 -17.14 18.76 19.36
CA SER A 81 -18.28 19.67 19.36
C SER A 81 -19.06 19.48 20.66
N ILE A 82 -18.99 20.48 21.54
CA ILE A 82 -19.73 20.53 22.80
C ILE A 82 -21.05 21.27 22.53
N LEU A 83 -22.17 20.56 22.65
CA LEU A 83 -23.51 21.12 22.63
C LEU A 83 -23.89 21.54 24.05
N MET A 84 -24.22 22.82 24.21
CA MET A 84 -24.67 23.36 25.48
C MET A 84 -26.14 23.00 25.74
N GLU A 85 -26.57 23.11 26.99
CA GLU A 85 -27.99 23.05 27.30
C GLU A 85 -28.73 24.29 26.75
N PRO A 86 -30.01 24.16 26.30
CA PRO A 86 -30.75 25.26 25.67
C PRO A 86 -30.94 26.51 26.56
N GLN A 87 -30.87 26.32 27.87
CA GLN A 87 -31.07 27.34 28.90
C GLN A 87 -29.82 28.21 29.17
N ILE A 88 -28.66 27.82 28.63
CA ILE A 88 -27.40 28.55 28.83
C ILE A 88 -27.36 29.79 27.93
N THR A 89 -27.00 30.92 28.50
CA THR A 89 -26.86 32.20 27.77
C THR A 89 -25.51 32.28 27.05
N PHE A 90 -25.42 33.12 26.01
CA PHE A 90 -24.18 33.35 25.27
C PHE A 90 -23.00 33.77 26.18
N ASN A 91 -23.29 34.60 27.19
CA ASN A 91 -22.28 35.09 28.13
C ASN A 91 -21.73 33.97 29.03
N GLU A 92 -22.60 33.04 29.46
CA GLU A 92 -22.18 31.86 30.23
C GLU A 92 -21.35 30.90 29.38
N THR A 93 -21.71 30.70 28.09
CA THR A 93 -20.92 29.91 27.14
C THR A 93 -19.55 30.56 26.88
N ALA A 94 -19.48 31.89 26.78
CA ALA A 94 -18.21 32.61 26.64
C ALA A 94 -17.31 32.47 27.88
N GLN A 95 -17.89 32.47 29.08
CA GLN A 95 -17.13 32.18 30.31
C GLN A 95 -16.61 30.74 30.34
N LEU A 96 -17.40 29.77 29.84
CA LEU A 96 -16.96 28.39 29.73
C LEU A 96 -15.82 28.23 28.71
N ARG A 97 -15.87 28.95 27.58
CA ARG A 97 -14.78 29.02 26.59
C ARG A 97 -13.45 29.40 27.25
N GLU A 98 -13.44 30.48 28.03
CA GLU A 98 -12.23 30.95 28.72
C GLU A 98 -11.68 29.93 29.74
N ARG A 99 -12.56 29.20 30.42
CA ARG A 99 -12.16 28.11 31.33
C ARG A 99 -11.55 26.93 30.57
N LEU A 100 -12.12 26.58 29.41
CA LEU A 100 -11.63 25.50 28.56
C LEU A 100 -10.28 25.84 27.93
N MET A 101 -10.07 27.08 27.47
CA MET A 101 -8.77 27.52 26.94
C MET A 101 -7.61 27.39 27.94
N ARG A 102 -7.90 27.43 29.25
CA ARG A 102 -6.89 27.28 30.32
C ARG A 102 -6.60 25.82 30.68
N ARG A 103 -7.38 24.85 30.18
CA ARG A 103 -7.15 23.43 30.49
C ARG A 103 -5.96 22.86 29.71
N PRO A 104 -5.16 22.00 30.35
CA PRO A 104 -4.12 21.25 29.63
C PRO A 104 -4.77 20.30 28.61
N GLY A 105 -4.17 20.19 27.43
CA GLY A 105 -4.66 19.32 26.35
C GLY A 105 -5.56 20.01 25.31
N ILE A 106 -5.99 21.25 25.54
CA ILE A 106 -6.77 22.04 24.58
C ILE A 106 -5.85 23.05 23.86
N ALA A 107 -5.94 23.11 22.54
CA ALA A 107 -5.18 24.04 21.69
C ALA A 107 -5.98 25.31 21.38
N GLN A 108 -7.25 25.15 21.01
CA GLN A 108 -8.13 26.24 20.62
C GLN A 108 -9.58 25.89 20.97
N VAL A 109 -10.37 26.91 21.32
CA VAL A 109 -11.80 26.78 21.52
C VAL A 109 -12.50 27.89 20.76
N GLU A 110 -13.42 27.51 19.88
CA GLU A 110 -14.23 28.42 19.08
C GLU A 110 -15.68 28.37 19.56
N LEU A 111 -16.29 29.55 19.67
CA LEU A 111 -17.68 29.71 20.08
C LEU A 111 -18.52 29.93 18.84
N ILE A 112 -19.52 29.08 18.66
CA ILE A 112 -20.47 29.23 17.56
C ILE A 112 -21.84 29.54 18.17
N ASP A 113 -22.39 30.67 17.74
CA ASP A 113 -23.73 31.10 18.12
C ASP A 113 -24.77 30.12 17.54
N ARG A 114 -25.93 30.04 18.18
CA ARG A 114 -27.05 29.21 17.72
C ARG A 114 -27.40 29.49 16.26
N ASP A 115 -27.34 30.75 15.83
CA ASP A 115 -27.77 31.18 14.50
C ASP A 115 -26.74 30.79 13.43
N ASP A 116 -25.45 30.92 13.75
CA ASP A 116 -24.35 30.47 12.89
C ASP A 116 -24.33 28.93 12.78
N ALA A 117 -24.57 28.22 13.90
CA ALA A 117 -24.67 26.76 13.90
C ALA A 117 -25.81 26.25 13.00
N LEU A 118 -26.93 26.99 12.93
CA LEU A 118 -28.05 26.65 12.07
C LEU A 118 -27.72 26.89 10.59
N ALA A 119 -27.03 27.99 10.28
CA ALA A 119 -26.57 28.29 8.93
C ALA A 119 -25.62 27.21 8.40
N ASP A 120 -24.61 26.82 9.19
CA ASP A 120 -23.65 25.78 8.80
C ASP A 120 -24.31 24.39 8.67
N PHE A 121 -25.24 24.06 9.55
CA PHE A 121 -25.98 22.80 9.49
C PHE A 121 -26.85 22.70 8.24
N THR A 122 -27.53 23.78 7.86
CA THR A 122 -28.40 23.76 6.69
C THR A 122 -27.65 23.78 5.37
N ALA A 123 -26.53 24.51 5.30
CA ALA A 123 -25.64 24.49 4.13
C ALA A 123 -25.02 23.10 3.91
N SER A 124 -24.55 22.44 4.98
CA SER A 124 -23.94 21.10 4.88
C SER A 124 -24.94 19.98 4.58
N ALA A 125 -26.18 20.10 5.07
CA ALA A 125 -27.21 19.10 4.87
C ALA A 125 -28.06 19.35 3.60
N GLY A 126 -27.97 20.52 2.96
CA GLY A 126 -28.82 20.91 1.84
C GLY A 126 -30.28 21.13 2.26
N LEU A 127 -30.51 21.54 3.51
CA LEU A 127 -31.84 21.73 4.12
C LEU A 127 -32.31 23.20 4.11
N GLU A 128 -31.75 24.03 3.22
CA GLU A 128 -32.05 25.46 3.11
C GLU A 128 -33.56 25.73 2.99
N ALA A 129 -34.28 24.92 2.22
CA ALA A 129 -35.73 25.02 2.04
C ALA A 129 -36.56 24.66 3.29
N LEU A 130 -35.98 23.96 4.27
CA LEU A 130 -36.63 23.64 5.55
C LEU A 130 -36.39 24.72 6.61
N LEU A 131 -35.38 25.59 6.42
CA LEU A 131 -35.09 26.70 7.30
C LEU A 131 -36.26 27.70 7.36
N GLU A 132 -36.89 27.99 6.22
CA GLU A 132 -38.07 28.87 6.13
C GLU A 132 -39.31 28.32 6.85
N ARG A 133 -39.34 27.01 7.12
CA ARG A 133 -40.43 26.32 7.83
C ARG A 133 -40.16 26.17 9.33
N LEU A 134 -38.92 26.38 9.77
CA LEU A 134 -38.54 26.34 11.17
C LEU A 134 -38.79 27.74 11.78
N GLY A 135 -39.92 27.90 12.48
CA GLY A 135 -40.30 29.19 13.06
C GLY A 135 -39.38 29.70 14.18
N THR A 136 -38.60 28.82 14.81
CA THR A 136 -37.62 29.15 15.87
C THR A 136 -36.40 28.25 15.76
N ASN A 137 -35.23 28.80 16.09
CA ASN A 137 -33.95 28.07 16.07
C ASN A 137 -33.94 26.97 17.16
N PRO A 138 -33.90 25.67 16.77
CA PRO A 138 -33.90 24.57 17.73
C PRO A 138 -32.51 24.23 18.27
N LEU A 139 -31.45 24.84 17.73
CA LEU A 139 -30.06 24.52 18.09
C LEU A 139 -29.60 25.32 19.31
N PRO A 140 -28.94 24.67 20.29
CA PRO A 140 -28.26 25.37 21.38
C PRO A 140 -26.95 25.97 20.88
N HIS A 141 -26.37 26.85 21.69
CA HIS A 141 -25.00 27.33 21.50
C HIS A 141 -24.02 26.15 21.51
N SER A 142 -22.98 26.20 20.68
CA SER A 142 -21.98 25.14 20.61
C SER A 142 -20.55 25.67 20.75
N LEU A 143 -19.69 24.85 21.33
CA LEU A 143 -18.26 25.13 21.47
C LEU A 143 -17.48 24.07 20.70
N TRP A 144 -16.68 24.50 19.74
CA TRP A 144 -15.75 23.65 19.02
C TRP A 144 -14.41 23.65 19.74
N VAL A 145 -14.02 22.51 20.27
CA VAL A 145 -12.78 22.33 21.01
C VAL A 145 -11.79 21.55 20.14
N TYR A 146 -10.66 22.19 19.85
CA TYR A 146 -9.53 21.57 19.18
C TYR A 146 -8.50 21.14 20.24
N PRO A 147 -8.29 19.83 20.44
CA PRO A 147 -7.26 19.31 21.30
C PRO A 147 -5.86 19.52 20.69
N LYS A 148 -4.83 19.53 21.54
CA LYS A 148 -3.44 19.63 21.10
C LYS A 148 -3.04 18.39 20.30
N ALA A 149 -2.16 18.57 19.31
CA ALA A 149 -1.69 17.50 18.41
C ALA A 149 -1.01 16.30 19.11
N ASN A 150 -0.64 16.44 20.39
CA ASN A 150 -0.05 15.36 21.18
C ASN A 150 -1.09 14.44 21.86
N VAL A 151 -2.38 14.76 21.78
CA VAL A 151 -3.44 13.95 22.38
C VAL A 151 -3.80 12.80 21.44
N ARG A 152 -3.46 11.57 21.85
CA ARG A 152 -3.80 10.33 21.12
C ARG A 152 -5.27 9.95 21.38
N ASP A 153 -5.81 9.00 20.61
CA ASP A 153 -7.22 8.56 20.69
C ASP A 153 -7.69 8.26 22.13
N ALA A 154 -6.89 7.56 22.93
CA ALA A 154 -7.23 7.25 24.33
C ALA A 154 -7.35 8.51 25.22
N GLY A 155 -6.57 9.55 24.92
CA GLY A 155 -6.66 10.85 25.61
C GLY A 155 -7.83 11.70 25.11
N LEU A 156 -8.29 11.51 23.87
CA LEU A 156 -9.48 12.19 23.33
C LEU A 156 -10.76 11.67 23.98
N ASP A 157 -10.86 10.35 24.18
CA ASP A 157 -12.02 9.76 24.86
C ASP A 157 -12.09 10.18 26.34
N GLN A 158 -10.95 10.25 27.04
CA GLN A 158 -10.89 10.79 28.40
C GLN A 158 -11.29 12.27 28.43
N LEU A 159 -10.75 13.08 27.52
CA LEU A 159 -11.10 14.50 27.41
C LEU A 159 -12.61 14.67 27.13
N ARG A 160 -13.20 13.83 26.27
CA ARG A 160 -14.65 13.82 26.03
C ARG A 160 -15.43 13.54 27.31
N ILE A 161 -15.06 12.51 28.08
CA ILE A 161 -15.75 12.16 29.34
C ILE A 161 -15.66 13.33 30.33
N ASP A 162 -14.48 13.94 30.46
CA ASP A 162 -14.25 15.07 31.36
C ASP A 162 -15.05 16.32 30.96
N LEU A 163 -15.24 16.54 29.65
CA LEU A 163 -16.02 17.66 29.12
C LEU A 163 -17.52 17.41 29.26
N SER A 164 -17.98 16.18 29.07
CA SER A 164 -19.40 15.80 29.28
C SER A 164 -19.83 15.92 30.74
N ALA A 165 -18.89 15.88 31.69
CA ALA A 165 -19.18 16.03 33.12
C ALA A 165 -19.32 17.49 33.58
N LEU A 166 -19.11 18.47 32.69
CA LEU A 166 -19.21 19.88 33.03
C LEU A 166 -20.68 20.34 33.14
N PRO A 167 -21.02 21.19 34.11
CA PRO A 167 -22.38 21.74 34.22
C PRO A 167 -22.72 22.63 33.02
N GLY A 168 -23.92 22.48 32.48
CA GLY A 168 -24.40 23.23 31.31
C GLY A 168 -24.02 22.61 29.96
N VAL A 169 -23.35 21.44 29.95
CA VAL A 169 -23.07 20.66 28.75
C VAL A 169 -24.16 19.61 28.56
N SER A 170 -24.85 19.65 27.42
CA SER A 170 -25.85 18.64 27.06
C SER A 170 -25.19 17.40 26.46
N ASN A 171 -24.30 17.59 25.48
CA ASN A 171 -23.64 16.47 24.81
C ASN A 171 -22.29 16.89 24.22
N VAL A 172 -21.32 15.97 24.22
CA VAL A 172 -20.03 16.16 23.56
C VAL A 172 -19.91 15.15 22.44
N ILE A 173 -19.86 15.64 21.21
CA ILE A 173 -19.70 14.83 20.00
C ILE A 173 -18.25 14.89 19.58
N LEU A 174 -17.65 13.70 19.40
CA LEU A 174 -16.32 13.58 18.81
C LEU A 174 -16.50 13.46 17.30
N ASP A 175 -16.31 14.57 16.59
CA ASP A 175 -16.49 14.60 15.14
C ASP A 175 -15.40 13.82 14.42
N SER A 176 -14.28 13.49 15.07
CA SER A 176 -13.23 12.65 14.51
C SER A 176 -13.50 11.15 14.53
N ARG A 177 -14.63 10.67 15.08
CA ARG A 177 -14.92 9.22 15.13
C ARG A 177 -14.94 8.57 13.73
N TRP A 178 -15.33 9.30 12.70
CA TRP A 178 -15.28 8.81 11.32
C TRP A 178 -13.84 8.70 10.81
N LEU A 179 -12.95 9.64 11.17
CA LEU A 179 -11.52 9.60 10.84
C LEU A 179 -10.84 8.38 11.48
N THR A 180 -11.10 8.12 12.77
CA THR A 180 -10.54 6.95 13.46
C THR A 180 -11.03 5.65 12.81
N ARG A 181 -12.33 5.54 12.49
CA ARG A 181 -12.90 4.37 11.79
C ARG A 181 -12.28 4.17 10.40
N LEU A 182 -12.09 5.25 9.67
CA LEU A 182 -11.47 5.22 8.34
C LEU A 182 -9.99 4.83 8.42
N ASN A 183 -9.28 5.29 9.46
CA ASN A 183 -7.91 4.87 9.73
C ASN A 183 -7.83 3.38 10.06
N SER A 184 -8.67 2.87 10.97
CA SER A 184 -8.73 1.44 11.29
C SER A 184 -9.10 0.60 10.07
N PHE A 185 -10.00 1.08 9.21
CA PHE A 185 -10.34 0.42 7.95
C PHE A 185 -9.15 0.38 6.98
N SER A 186 -8.38 1.48 6.89
CA SER A 186 -7.17 1.54 6.07
C SER A 186 -6.08 0.60 6.60
N GLU A 187 -5.92 0.48 7.92
CA GLU A 187 -5.01 -0.49 8.55
C GLU A 187 -5.41 -1.94 8.28
N LEU A 188 -6.71 -2.24 8.33
CA LEU A 188 -7.24 -3.55 7.96
C LEU A 188 -6.95 -3.88 6.48
N MET A 189 -7.13 -2.91 5.58
CA MET A 189 -6.77 -3.05 4.16
C MET A 189 -5.28 -3.33 3.98
N LYS A 190 -4.39 -2.61 4.68
CA LYS A 190 -2.94 -2.86 4.63
C LYS A 190 -2.58 -4.25 5.11
N THR A 191 -3.12 -4.66 6.26
CA THR A 191 -2.86 -5.98 6.83
C THR A 191 -3.33 -7.08 5.88
N THR A 192 -4.53 -6.93 5.30
CA THR A 192 -5.08 -7.85 4.30
C THR A 192 -4.21 -7.90 3.05
N ALA A 193 -3.73 -6.76 2.55
CA ALA A 193 -2.84 -6.70 1.39
C ALA A 193 -1.50 -7.42 1.64
N VAL A 194 -0.93 -7.29 2.85
CA VAL A 194 0.29 -8.01 3.25
C VAL A 194 0.07 -9.52 3.33
N VAL A 195 -1.04 -9.96 3.93
CA VAL A 195 -1.39 -11.39 3.97
C VAL A 195 -1.57 -11.92 2.55
N LEU A 196 -2.30 -11.18 1.71
CA LEU A 196 -2.51 -11.54 0.30
C LEU A 196 -1.20 -11.58 -0.48
N PHE A 197 -0.24 -10.69 -0.19
CA PHE A 197 1.09 -10.72 -0.79
C PHE A 197 1.79 -12.04 -0.55
N PHE A 198 1.83 -12.54 0.70
CA PHE A 198 2.45 -13.83 1.00
C PHE A 198 1.73 -15.00 0.32
N VAL A 199 0.40 -14.98 0.28
CA VAL A 199 -0.39 -16.00 -0.41
C VAL A 199 -0.13 -16.00 -1.92
N MET A 200 -0.12 -14.82 -2.55
CA MET A 200 0.18 -14.67 -3.97
C MET A 200 1.64 -15.04 -4.28
N ALA A 201 2.60 -14.67 -3.43
CA ALA A 201 3.99 -15.05 -3.58
C ALA A 201 4.18 -16.57 -3.51
N ALA A 202 3.51 -17.25 -2.58
CA ALA A 202 3.48 -18.71 -2.54
C ALA A 202 2.86 -19.30 -3.83
N GLY A 203 1.78 -18.69 -4.34
CA GLY A 203 1.18 -19.03 -5.62
C GLY A 203 2.15 -18.87 -6.81
N VAL A 204 2.94 -17.81 -6.84
CA VAL A 204 4.00 -17.59 -7.85
C VAL A 204 5.08 -18.66 -7.78
N VAL A 205 5.55 -19.01 -6.58
CA VAL A 205 6.53 -20.08 -6.41
C VAL A 205 5.97 -21.43 -6.88
N LEU A 206 4.71 -21.73 -6.55
CA LEU A 206 4.07 -22.97 -6.97
C LEU A 206 3.84 -23.02 -8.49
N THR A 207 3.36 -21.94 -9.09
CA THR A 207 3.14 -21.87 -10.54
C THR A 207 4.46 -21.95 -11.29
N LEU A 208 5.49 -21.22 -10.85
CA LEU A 208 6.83 -21.29 -11.44
C LEU A 208 7.43 -22.70 -11.30
N GLY A 209 7.29 -23.32 -10.13
CA GLY A 209 7.73 -24.70 -9.89
C GLY A 209 7.04 -25.70 -10.81
N ASN A 210 5.72 -25.56 -11.03
CA ASN A 210 4.98 -26.42 -11.94
C ASN A 210 5.39 -26.20 -13.40
N THR A 211 5.54 -24.95 -13.83
CA THR A 211 6.03 -24.62 -15.18
C THR A 211 7.42 -25.20 -15.43
N LEU A 212 8.33 -25.07 -14.46
CA LEU A 212 9.67 -25.66 -14.56
C LEU A 212 9.61 -27.19 -14.61
N ARG A 213 8.76 -27.83 -13.81
CA ARG A 213 8.57 -29.29 -13.83
C ARG A 213 8.09 -29.77 -15.20
N LEU A 214 7.08 -29.10 -15.78
CA LEU A 214 6.58 -29.41 -17.12
C LEU A 214 7.65 -29.18 -18.19
N ALA A 215 8.43 -28.10 -18.08
CA ALA A 215 9.52 -27.81 -19.01
C ALA A 215 10.66 -28.83 -18.95
N ILE A 216 10.94 -29.38 -17.76
CA ILE A 216 11.92 -30.47 -17.57
C ILE A 216 11.40 -31.77 -18.19
N GLU A 217 10.13 -32.12 -17.94
CA GLU A 217 9.52 -33.33 -18.49
C GLU A 217 9.49 -33.31 -20.02
N ALA A 218 9.14 -32.16 -20.62
CA ALA A 218 9.14 -31.98 -22.07
C ALA A 218 10.53 -32.18 -22.72
N ARG A 219 11.62 -32.07 -21.95
CA ARG A 219 13.01 -32.25 -22.41
C ARG A 219 13.69 -33.45 -21.77
N ARG A 220 12.91 -34.41 -21.28
CA ARG A 220 13.42 -35.58 -20.56
C ARG A 220 14.43 -36.38 -21.37
N GLU A 221 14.20 -36.55 -22.67
CA GLU A 221 15.11 -37.31 -23.56
C GLU A 221 16.48 -36.63 -23.71
N GLU A 222 16.51 -35.31 -23.90
CA GLU A 222 17.74 -34.51 -23.97
C GLU A 222 18.56 -34.64 -22.67
N ILE A 223 17.88 -34.57 -21.52
CA ILE A 223 18.51 -34.71 -20.20
C ILE A 223 19.09 -36.11 -20.01
N ILE A 224 18.42 -37.16 -20.49
CA ILE A 224 18.93 -38.54 -20.43
C ILE A 224 20.20 -38.67 -21.27
N VAL A 225 20.24 -38.12 -22.49
CA VAL A 225 21.44 -38.14 -23.33
C VAL A 225 22.62 -37.44 -22.64
N ILE A 226 22.38 -36.26 -22.05
CA ILE A 226 23.40 -35.52 -21.28
C ILE A 226 23.94 -36.35 -20.11
N LYS A 227 23.08 -37.11 -19.43
CA LYS A 227 23.50 -38.00 -18.33
C LYS A 227 24.30 -39.21 -18.81
N LEU A 228 23.94 -39.78 -19.96
CA LEU A 228 24.65 -40.95 -20.54
C LEU A 228 26.08 -40.62 -20.96
N ILE A 229 26.34 -39.39 -21.41
CA ILE A 229 27.69 -38.92 -21.77
C ILE A 229 28.49 -38.41 -20.55
N GLY A 230 27.99 -38.57 -19.32
CA GLY A 230 28.69 -38.21 -18.09
C GLY A 230 28.41 -36.79 -17.56
N GLY A 231 27.37 -36.12 -18.04
CA GLY A 231 26.96 -34.79 -17.53
C GLY A 231 26.36 -34.86 -16.12
N GLY A 232 26.80 -33.97 -15.22
CA GLY A 232 26.29 -33.90 -13.84
C GLY A 232 24.91 -33.24 -13.71
N ASP A 233 24.17 -33.57 -12.64
CA ASP A 233 22.81 -33.04 -12.38
C ASP A 233 22.75 -31.50 -12.33
N ALA A 234 23.80 -30.88 -11.80
CA ALA A 234 23.91 -29.42 -11.75
C ALA A 234 23.98 -28.80 -13.16
N PHE A 235 24.61 -29.48 -14.12
CA PHE A 235 24.68 -29.00 -15.50
C PHE A 235 23.30 -29.05 -16.17
N ALA A 236 22.54 -30.13 -15.98
CA ALA A 236 21.19 -30.28 -16.52
C ALA A 236 20.16 -29.31 -15.89
N ARG A 237 20.31 -28.94 -14.62
CA ARG A 237 19.36 -28.06 -13.91
C ARG A 237 19.58 -26.56 -14.14
N ARG A 238 20.81 -26.14 -14.45
CA ARG A 238 21.18 -24.71 -14.58
C ARG A 238 20.29 -23.91 -15.56
N PRO A 239 20.02 -24.36 -16.80
CA PRO A 239 19.21 -23.60 -17.74
C PRO A 239 17.78 -23.33 -17.22
N PHE A 240 17.21 -24.29 -16.48
CA PHE A 240 15.87 -24.15 -15.89
C PHE A 240 15.87 -23.14 -14.74
N LEU A 241 16.89 -23.14 -13.88
CA LEU A 241 17.04 -22.16 -12.81
C LEU A 241 17.19 -20.74 -13.35
N TYR A 242 18.03 -20.55 -14.38
CA TYR A 242 18.18 -19.25 -15.04
C TYR A 242 16.91 -18.79 -15.73
N THR A 243 16.18 -19.69 -16.38
CA THR A 243 14.87 -19.37 -16.99
C THR A 243 13.88 -18.90 -15.93
N GLY A 244 13.78 -19.62 -14.81
CA GLY A 244 12.89 -19.25 -13.70
C GLY A 244 13.27 -17.92 -13.04
N LEU A 245 14.58 -17.65 -12.90
CA LEU A 245 15.07 -16.38 -12.37
C LEU A 245 14.75 -15.22 -13.33
N LEU A 246 14.96 -15.39 -14.63
CA LEU A 246 14.65 -14.38 -15.64
C LEU A 246 13.15 -14.11 -15.74
N THR A 247 12.29 -15.14 -15.78
CA THR A 247 10.84 -14.97 -15.82
C THR A 247 10.31 -14.35 -14.53
N GLY A 248 10.87 -14.71 -13.37
CA GLY A 248 10.56 -14.09 -12.08
C GLY A 248 10.95 -12.61 -12.03
N CYS A 249 12.16 -12.26 -12.49
CA CYS A 249 12.62 -10.87 -12.56
C CYS A 249 11.75 -10.03 -13.52
N LEU A 250 11.46 -10.56 -14.72
CA LEU A 250 10.59 -9.88 -15.69
C LEU A 250 9.15 -9.76 -15.17
N GLY A 251 8.64 -10.78 -14.48
CA GLY A 251 7.35 -10.75 -13.80
C GLY A 251 7.30 -9.70 -12.70
N GLY A 252 8.35 -9.57 -11.89
CA GLY A 252 8.47 -8.52 -10.87
C GLY A 252 8.56 -7.12 -11.49
N LEU A 253 9.32 -6.96 -12.58
CA LEU A 253 9.39 -5.70 -13.32
C LEU A 253 8.01 -5.34 -13.90
N MET A 254 7.29 -6.31 -14.47
CA MET A 254 5.93 -6.14 -14.95
C MET A 254 4.97 -5.75 -13.82
N ALA A 255 5.08 -6.38 -12.65
CA ALA A 255 4.28 -6.02 -11.47
C ALA A 255 4.52 -4.57 -11.05
N GLY A 256 5.78 -4.13 -11.07
CA GLY A 256 6.17 -2.75 -10.80
C GLY A 256 5.58 -1.77 -11.81
N LEU A 257 5.66 -2.08 -13.11
CA LEU A 257 5.07 -1.27 -14.18
C LEU A 257 3.55 -1.15 -14.06
N LEU A 258 2.86 -2.27 -13.84
CA LEU A 258 1.40 -2.29 -13.64
C LEU A 258 1.01 -1.47 -12.41
N SER A 259 1.77 -1.62 -11.32
CA SER A 259 1.53 -0.88 -10.09
C SER A 259 1.75 0.63 -10.27
N PHE A 260 2.83 1.00 -10.95
CA PHE A 260 3.13 2.40 -11.26
C PHE A 260 2.06 3.02 -12.17
N ALA A 261 1.66 2.32 -13.23
CA ALA A 261 0.62 2.77 -14.14
C ALA A 261 -0.72 3.00 -13.42
N ALA A 262 -1.13 2.06 -12.57
CA ALA A 262 -2.36 2.19 -11.80
C ALA A 262 -2.33 3.38 -10.83
N VAL A 263 -1.21 3.58 -10.11
CA VAL A 263 -1.05 4.74 -9.21
C VAL A 263 -1.05 6.05 -9.99
N MET A 264 -0.49 6.07 -11.20
CA MET A 264 -0.51 7.24 -12.06
C MET A 264 -1.94 7.59 -12.50
N VAL A 265 -2.73 6.60 -12.91
CA VAL A 265 -4.15 6.77 -13.26
C VAL A 265 -4.96 7.25 -12.05
N LEU A 266 -4.70 6.71 -10.86
CA LEU A 266 -5.35 7.15 -9.61
C LEU A 266 -4.98 8.59 -9.20
N LYS A 267 -3.84 9.11 -9.66
CA LYS A 267 -3.38 10.47 -9.36
C LYS A 267 -3.77 11.48 -10.44
N SER A 268 -4.06 11.05 -11.66
CA SER A 268 -4.61 11.95 -12.67
C SER A 268 -6.10 12.15 -12.40
N PRO A 269 -6.57 13.39 -12.16
CA PRO A 269 -7.96 13.69 -11.84
C PRO A 269 -8.93 13.26 -12.96
#